data_AF-A0A8B5XI23-F1
#
_entry.id   AF-A0A8B5XI23-F1
#
_cell.length_a   1.000
_cell.length_b   1.000
_cell.length_c   1.000
_cell.angle_alpha   90.00
_cell.angle_beta   90.00
_cell.angle_gamma   90.00
#
_symmetry.space_group_name_H-M   'P 1'
#
loop_
_entity.id
_entity.type
_entity.pdbx_description
1 polymer ?
#
loop_
_entity_poly.entity_id
_entity_poly.type
_entity_poly.pdbx_seq_one_letter_code
_entity_poly.pdbx_strand_id
1 'polypeptide(L)'
;MKFKDYTWDREFEIKGFFSERSDDIVSKNNLSGILHYSPREIVLELFGGFEEESGISFGFGKYLEKIYGFSSNGNILILNTYSEPMRHSSSPGFPITRYRVKNFKIYNVFYQELESSEDDADFFRDLINKLESEEIKEYKFSFEHIEEWIEKSLVTIKYGENQTIFESAVREYQPTKVLIKSLGMHFEDAAILHSSFTTTSFTSDYFIKLTSADLNTRYFDEFYQASHKFKEFIEILSNIPLSFTNIEFLVLYKMIGDKRLPLIKGKFFAQHSRKSKKWKSNSQQDISLRKLEDNFELILNHWFNKSEELEFIVRQFSKNLHGDLYLEDQLVDAIRNLEVYSRNFKNFKIPQCLSDVEKKARQSLFDFINTHLLEEVRRKFRNKLKFNQKEP
;
A
#
# COMPACT_ATOMS: atom_id res chain seq x y z
N MET A 1 1.89 -24.98 -6.21
CA MET A 1 2.21 -23.62 -6.70
C MET A 1 3.66 -23.30 -6.41
N LYS A 2 4.34 -22.61 -7.33
CA LYS A 2 5.69 -22.08 -7.14
C LYS A 2 5.60 -20.66 -6.56
N PHE A 3 6.69 -20.15 -6.00
CA PHE A 3 6.76 -18.80 -5.42
C PHE A 3 6.24 -17.67 -6.36
N LYS A 4 6.43 -17.84 -7.67
CA LYS A 4 5.95 -16.87 -8.67
C LYS A 4 4.43 -16.84 -8.81
N ASP A 5 3.75 -17.94 -8.49
CA ASP A 5 2.30 -18.09 -8.71
C ASP A 5 1.46 -17.42 -7.63
N TYR A 6 2.05 -17.06 -6.48
CA TYR A 6 1.34 -16.37 -5.40
C TYR A 6 1.20 -14.87 -5.71
N THR A 7 -0.03 -14.40 -5.87
CA THR A 7 -0.35 -13.01 -6.20
C THR A 7 -1.57 -12.55 -5.39
N TRP A 8 -1.75 -11.24 -5.20
CA TRP A 8 -2.83 -10.68 -4.37
C TRP A 8 -4.21 -10.82 -5.03
N ASP A 9 -4.24 -11.03 -6.34
CA ASP A 9 -5.46 -11.08 -7.14
C ASP A 9 -6.12 -12.46 -7.18
N ARG A 10 -5.48 -13.50 -6.61
CA ARG A 10 -5.93 -14.89 -6.66
C ARG A 10 -5.98 -15.51 -5.28
N GLU A 11 -6.95 -16.38 -5.09
CA GLU A 11 -7.01 -17.24 -3.91
C GLU A 11 -6.02 -18.39 -4.06
N PHE A 12 -5.36 -18.75 -2.96
CA PHE A 12 -4.42 -19.87 -2.94
C PHE A 12 -4.26 -20.45 -1.54
N GLU A 13 -3.67 -21.64 -1.50
CA GLU A 13 -3.35 -22.35 -0.28
C GLU A 13 -1.86 -22.66 -0.20
N ILE A 14 -1.29 -22.59 1.00
CA ILE A 14 0.07 -23.00 1.28
C ILE A 14 0.04 -24.08 2.35
N LYS A 15 0.48 -25.29 1.98
CA LYS A 15 0.64 -26.41 2.89
C LYS A 15 2.04 -26.38 3.49
N GLY A 16 2.14 -26.65 4.78
CA GLY A 16 3.42 -26.59 5.47
C GLY A 16 3.36 -27.07 6.92
N PHE A 17 4.47 -26.84 7.60
CA PHE A 17 4.64 -27.03 9.03
C PHE A 17 4.74 -25.66 9.70
N PHE A 18 4.15 -25.52 10.88
CA PHE A 18 4.04 -24.25 11.59
C PHE A 18 4.49 -24.39 13.05
N SER A 19 5.16 -23.36 13.52
CA SER A 19 5.76 -23.26 14.84
C SER A 19 5.36 -21.97 15.53
N GLU A 20 5.27 -22.03 16.86
CA GLU A 20 5.20 -20.85 17.71
C GLU A 20 6.54 -20.11 17.76
N ARG A 21 7.66 -20.84 17.81
CA ARG A 21 9.00 -20.27 17.98
C ARG A 21 9.81 -20.31 16.69
N SER A 22 10.63 -19.29 16.50
CA SER A 22 11.47 -19.11 15.31
C SER A 22 12.54 -20.19 15.16
N ASP A 23 13.07 -20.70 16.28
CA ASP A 23 14.07 -21.76 16.36
C ASP A 23 13.50 -23.17 16.12
N ASP A 24 12.19 -23.34 16.26
CA ASP A 24 11.51 -24.64 16.15
C ASP A 24 11.02 -24.98 14.73
N ILE A 25 11.19 -24.10 13.74
CA ILE A 25 10.65 -24.27 12.36
C ILE A 25 11.06 -25.60 11.68
N VAL A 26 12.18 -26.21 12.08
CA VAL A 26 12.68 -27.49 11.54
C VAL A 26 12.61 -28.61 12.59
N SER A 27 12.12 -28.32 13.79
CA SER A 27 12.00 -29.30 14.87
C SER A 27 10.80 -30.25 14.68
N LYS A 28 10.77 -31.33 15.45
CA LYS A 28 9.69 -32.33 15.40
C LYS A 28 8.38 -31.83 16.03
N ASN A 29 8.41 -30.69 16.72
CA ASN A 29 7.26 -30.17 17.46
C ASN A 29 6.32 -29.32 16.60
N ASN A 30 6.57 -29.25 15.30
CA ASN A 30 5.76 -28.45 14.38
C ASN A 30 4.41 -29.07 14.07
N LEU A 31 3.41 -28.22 13.90
CA LEU A 31 2.08 -28.62 13.50
C LEU A 31 1.94 -28.51 11.98
N SER A 32 1.43 -29.57 11.35
CA SER A 32 1.04 -29.50 9.95
C SER A 32 -0.20 -28.61 9.81
N GLY A 33 -0.27 -27.84 8.74
CA GLY A 33 -1.42 -26.98 8.49
C GLY A 33 -1.50 -26.47 7.05
N ILE A 34 -2.55 -25.70 6.81
CA ILE A 34 -2.85 -25.05 5.54
C ILE A 34 -3.12 -23.57 5.81
N LEU A 35 -2.31 -22.70 5.18
CA LEU A 35 -2.57 -21.27 5.12
C LEU A 35 -3.42 -20.98 3.89
N HIS A 36 -4.63 -20.52 4.13
CA HIS A 36 -5.59 -20.07 3.12
C HIS A 36 -5.48 -18.56 2.94
N TYR A 37 -5.24 -18.12 1.70
CA TYR A 37 -5.28 -16.71 1.33
C TYR A 37 -6.46 -16.43 0.41
N SER A 38 -7.27 -15.47 0.82
CA SER A 38 -8.15 -14.70 -0.06
C SER A 38 -7.94 -13.20 0.20
N PRO A 39 -8.36 -12.32 -0.74
CA PRO A 39 -8.33 -10.88 -0.51
C PRO A 39 -9.05 -10.44 0.78
N ARG A 40 -10.15 -11.09 1.14
CA ARG A 40 -11.02 -10.70 2.26
C ARG A 40 -10.63 -11.32 3.59
N GLU A 41 -10.02 -12.49 3.56
CA GLU A 41 -9.69 -13.26 4.76
C GLU A 41 -8.42 -14.07 4.52
N ILE A 42 -7.55 -14.08 5.53
CA ILE A 42 -6.36 -14.94 5.58
C ILE A 42 -6.47 -15.79 6.84
N VAL A 43 -6.37 -17.10 6.66
CA VAL A 43 -6.66 -18.09 7.70
C VAL A 43 -5.61 -19.16 7.71
N LEU A 44 -5.03 -19.43 8.88
CA LEU A 44 -4.19 -20.60 9.08
C LEU A 44 -4.99 -21.68 9.81
N GLU A 45 -5.13 -22.85 9.18
CA GLU A 45 -5.73 -24.03 9.80
C GLU A 45 -4.64 -25.03 10.17
N LEU A 46 -4.52 -25.33 11.47
CA LEU A 46 -3.57 -26.30 12.00
C LEU A 46 -4.26 -27.61 12.35
N PHE A 47 -3.64 -28.72 11.99
CA PHE A 47 -4.06 -30.07 12.36
C PHE A 47 -3.50 -30.40 13.75
N GLY A 48 -4.20 -29.93 14.78
CA GLY A 48 -3.74 -29.92 16.16
C GLY A 48 -3.96 -28.55 16.80
N GLY A 49 -3.23 -28.25 17.86
CA GLY A 49 -3.17 -26.93 18.47
C GLY A 49 -1.93 -26.81 19.34
N PHE A 50 -1.38 -25.60 19.45
CA PHE A 50 -0.24 -25.35 20.34
C PHE A 50 -0.67 -25.51 21.80
N GLU A 51 0.21 -26.08 22.62
CA GLU A 51 -0.09 -26.33 24.04
C GLU A 51 -0.16 -25.00 24.82
N GLU A 52 -1.25 -24.83 25.58
CA GLU A 52 -1.40 -23.70 26.50
C GLU A 52 -0.59 -23.94 27.78
N GLU A 53 0.24 -22.97 28.18
CA GLU A 53 1.10 -23.09 29.36
C GLU A 53 0.31 -23.14 30.68
N SER A 54 -0.91 -22.59 30.69
CA SER A 54 -1.83 -22.69 31.81
C SER A 54 -2.93 -23.69 31.47
N GLY A 55 -3.06 -24.77 32.25
CA GLY A 55 -4.02 -25.86 32.05
C GLY A 55 -5.52 -25.50 32.11
N ILE A 56 -5.89 -24.23 31.97
CA ILE A 56 -7.26 -23.75 31.85
C ILE A 56 -7.46 -23.27 30.41
N SER A 57 -7.89 -24.18 29.52
CA SER A 57 -8.27 -23.81 28.16
C SER A 57 -9.79 -23.61 28.06
N PHE A 58 -10.21 -22.42 27.63
CA PHE A 58 -11.62 -22.11 27.37
C PHE A 58 -12.10 -22.60 25.98
N GLY A 59 -11.36 -23.53 25.36
CA GLY A 59 -11.68 -24.07 24.04
C GLY A 59 -11.27 -23.17 22.85
N PHE A 60 -10.60 -22.05 23.10
CA PHE A 60 -10.13 -21.14 22.05
C PHE A 60 -8.75 -21.54 21.49
N GLY A 61 -7.87 -22.14 22.30
CA GLY A 61 -6.49 -22.46 21.92
C GLY A 61 -5.54 -21.29 22.21
N LYS A 62 -4.22 -21.54 22.15
CA LYS A 62 -3.20 -20.56 22.52
C LYS A 62 -3.20 -19.35 21.58
N TYR A 63 -3.44 -18.16 22.13
CA TYR A 63 -3.26 -16.89 21.40
C TYR A 63 -1.78 -16.67 21.08
N LEU A 64 -1.49 -16.38 19.82
CA LEU A 64 -0.16 -16.04 19.32
C LEU A 64 -0.28 -14.77 18.49
N GLU A 65 0.71 -13.88 18.60
CA GLU A 65 0.81 -12.69 17.73
C GLU A 65 1.55 -13.00 16.43
N LYS A 66 2.48 -13.95 16.50
CA LYS A 66 3.27 -14.43 15.37
C LYS A 66 3.27 -15.95 15.30
N ILE A 67 3.26 -16.45 14.08
CA ILE A 67 3.46 -17.87 13.78
C ILE A 67 4.48 -17.95 12.65
N TYR A 68 5.42 -18.88 12.77
CA TYR A 68 6.41 -19.16 11.74
C TYR A 68 6.03 -20.41 10.97
N GLY A 69 6.31 -20.44 9.68
CA GLY A 69 5.96 -21.58 8.83
C GLY A 69 7.08 -22.00 7.88
N PHE A 70 7.08 -23.27 7.52
CA PHE A 70 7.89 -23.85 6.47
C PHE A 70 6.99 -24.57 5.48
N SER A 71 6.86 -24.03 4.28
CA SER A 71 6.02 -24.63 3.24
C SER A 71 6.62 -25.91 2.69
N SER A 72 5.77 -26.78 2.16
CA SER A 72 6.18 -28.01 1.46
C SER A 72 7.13 -27.76 0.27
N ASN A 73 7.19 -26.53 -0.24
CA ASN A 73 8.05 -26.13 -1.36
C ASN A 73 9.34 -25.44 -0.89
N GLY A 74 9.66 -25.47 0.41
CA GLY A 74 10.89 -24.90 0.97
C GLY A 74 10.87 -23.37 1.14
N ASN A 75 9.71 -22.72 1.13
CA ASN A 75 9.62 -21.29 1.48
C ASN A 75 9.36 -21.12 2.98
N ILE A 76 9.99 -20.12 3.58
CA ILE A 76 9.72 -19.68 4.96
C ILE A 76 8.53 -18.74 4.96
N LEU A 77 7.69 -18.83 5.99
CA LEU A 77 6.57 -17.93 6.24
C LEU A 77 6.72 -17.26 7.61
N ILE A 78 6.40 -15.98 7.66
CA ILE A 78 6.23 -15.23 8.91
C ILE A 78 4.83 -14.63 8.87
N LEU A 79 3.97 -15.08 9.78
CA LEU A 79 2.56 -14.73 9.85
C LEU A 79 2.32 -13.86 11.07
N ASN A 80 1.65 -12.72 10.88
CA ASN A 80 1.16 -11.90 11.98
C ASN A 80 -0.33 -12.20 12.18
N THR A 81 -0.68 -12.76 13.33
CA THR A 81 -2.04 -13.17 13.69
C THR A 81 -2.75 -12.11 14.52
N TYR A 82 -4.07 -12.20 14.58
CA TYR A 82 -4.90 -11.35 15.42
C TYR A 82 -6.10 -12.16 15.91
N SER A 83 -6.69 -11.71 17.03
CA SER A 83 -7.80 -12.39 17.73
C SER A 83 -7.48 -13.78 18.27
N GLU A 84 -8.32 -14.24 19.20
CA GLU A 84 -8.21 -15.59 19.74
C GLU A 84 -8.48 -16.64 18.65
N PRO A 85 -7.72 -17.76 18.64
CA PRO A 85 -7.97 -18.84 17.71
C PRO A 85 -9.32 -19.51 17.98
N MET A 86 -9.83 -20.22 16.98
CA MET A 86 -11.00 -21.06 17.11
C MET A 86 -10.58 -22.52 17.02
N ARG A 87 -10.84 -23.30 18.07
CA ARG A 87 -10.61 -24.74 18.07
C ARG A 87 -11.91 -25.47 17.78
N HIS A 88 -11.88 -26.32 16.76
CA HIS A 88 -12.97 -27.24 16.44
C HIS A 88 -12.53 -28.67 16.70
N SER A 89 -13.29 -29.40 17.51
CA SER A 89 -13.15 -30.84 17.70
C SER A 89 -14.37 -31.53 17.11
N SER A 90 -14.14 -32.50 16.22
CA SER A 90 -15.19 -33.40 15.72
C SER A 90 -14.89 -34.82 16.21
N SER A 91 -15.93 -35.57 16.56
CA SER A 91 -15.82 -37.01 16.88
C SER A 91 -16.77 -37.80 15.97
N PRO A 92 -16.28 -38.74 15.14
CA PRO A 92 -14.87 -39.14 14.97
C PRO A 92 -14.07 -38.11 14.14
N GLY A 93 -12.92 -37.65 14.65
CA GLY A 93 -12.07 -36.63 13.99
C GLY A 93 -10.85 -36.23 14.84
N PHE A 94 -9.96 -35.40 14.28
CA PHE A 94 -8.82 -34.79 14.97
C PHE A 94 -9.07 -33.28 15.18
N PRO A 95 -8.52 -32.67 16.24
CA PRO A 95 -8.74 -31.25 16.51
C PRO A 95 -8.13 -30.37 15.43
N ILE A 96 -8.86 -29.33 15.02
CA ILE A 96 -8.39 -28.30 14.10
C ILE A 96 -8.39 -26.97 14.83
N THR A 97 -7.27 -26.25 14.79
CA THR A 97 -7.17 -24.89 15.34
C THR A 97 -7.04 -23.89 14.20
N ARG A 98 -7.93 -22.90 14.18
CA ARG A 98 -8.00 -21.87 13.15
C ARG A 98 -7.51 -20.54 13.70
N TYR A 99 -6.45 -20.01 13.11
CA TYR A 99 -5.91 -18.68 13.39
C TYR A 99 -6.31 -17.69 12.30
N ARG A 100 -6.73 -16.49 12.70
CA ARG A 100 -6.92 -15.39 11.77
C ARG A 100 -5.61 -14.64 11.59
N VAL A 101 -5.21 -14.45 10.33
CA VAL A 101 -3.94 -13.83 9.96
C VAL A 101 -4.21 -12.42 9.42
N LYS A 102 -3.53 -11.42 9.99
CA LYS A 102 -3.64 -10.02 9.56
C LYS A 102 -2.89 -9.81 8.26
N ASN A 103 -1.66 -10.29 8.23
CA ASN A 103 -0.77 -10.27 7.08
C ASN A 103 0.31 -11.34 7.25
N PHE A 104 0.99 -11.68 6.15
CA PHE A 104 2.13 -12.58 6.20
C PHE A 104 3.14 -12.27 5.10
N LYS A 105 4.36 -12.75 5.30
CA LYS A 105 5.44 -12.72 4.32
C LYS A 105 5.82 -14.15 3.95
N ILE A 106 6.01 -14.39 2.66
CA ILE A 106 6.60 -15.64 2.12
C ILE A 106 8.00 -15.32 1.64
N TYR A 107 8.99 -16.11 2.05
CA TYR A 107 10.38 -15.95 1.64
C TYR A 107 10.84 -17.16 0.86
N ASN A 108 11.27 -16.93 -0.38
CA ASN A 108 12.00 -17.91 -1.18
C ASN A 108 13.49 -17.71 -0.94
N VAL A 109 14.13 -18.75 -0.42
CA VAL A 109 15.52 -18.75 0.04
C VAL A 109 16.32 -19.71 -0.80
N PHE A 110 17.49 -19.27 -1.29
CA PHE A 110 18.40 -20.13 -2.01
C PHE A 110 19.40 -20.79 -1.05
N TYR A 111 18.95 -21.84 -0.37
CA TYR A 111 19.68 -22.54 0.69
C TYR A 111 21.09 -22.98 0.29
N GLN A 112 21.27 -23.53 -0.92
CA GLN A 112 22.55 -24.05 -1.40
C GLN A 112 23.69 -23.01 -1.42
N GLU A 113 23.37 -21.72 -1.57
CA GLU A 113 24.37 -20.64 -1.57
C GLU A 113 24.52 -19.97 -0.20
N LEU A 114 23.66 -20.32 0.77
CA LEU A 114 23.60 -19.73 2.10
C LEU A 114 24.09 -20.68 3.19
N GLU A 115 23.95 -21.99 3.01
CA GLU A 115 24.45 -23.01 3.95
C GLU A 115 25.98 -22.92 4.06
N SER A 116 26.47 -22.47 5.21
CA SER A 116 27.82 -22.75 5.68
C SER A 116 27.86 -24.17 6.24
N SER A 117 29.00 -24.85 6.14
CA SER A 117 29.23 -26.26 6.51
C SER A 117 29.10 -26.61 8.01
N GLU A 118 28.26 -25.93 8.78
CA GLU A 118 28.02 -26.16 10.22
C GLU A 118 26.52 -26.31 10.54
N ASP A 119 26.24 -26.86 11.72
CA ASP A 119 24.96 -27.43 12.20
C ASP A 119 23.67 -26.68 11.76
N ASP A 120 22.72 -27.42 11.17
CA ASP A 120 21.53 -26.88 10.51
C ASP A 120 20.68 -25.97 11.42
N ALA A 121 20.66 -26.24 12.72
CA ALA A 121 19.85 -25.50 13.69
C ALA A 121 20.30 -24.04 13.86
N ASP A 122 21.61 -23.78 13.86
CA ASP A 122 22.16 -22.44 14.01
C ASP A 122 21.89 -21.59 12.75
N PHE A 123 21.97 -22.21 11.58
CA PHE A 123 21.67 -21.58 10.30
C PHE A 123 20.23 -21.06 10.22
N PHE A 124 19.24 -21.88 10.55
CA PHE A 124 17.83 -21.46 10.47
C PHE A 124 17.51 -20.35 11.47
N ARG A 125 18.07 -20.39 12.68
CA ARG A 125 17.90 -19.31 13.65
C ARG A 125 18.43 -17.98 13.11
N ASP A 126 19.64 -17.96 12.58
CA ASP A 126 20.26 -16.74 12.05
C ASP A 126 19.51 -16.23 10.80
N LEU A 127 19.04 -17.15 9.96
CA LEU A 127 18.19 -16.82 8.83
C LEU A 127 16.89 -16.14 9.29
N ILE A 128 16.16 -16.71 10.24
CA ILE A 128 14.90 -16.13 10.72
C ILE A 128 15.14 -14.77 11.38
N ASN A 129 16.17 -14.63 12.22
CA ASN A 129 16.53 -13.34 12.81
C ASN A 129 16.76 -12.25 11.74
N LYS A 130 17.41 -12.62 10.63
CA LYS A 130 17.60 -11.72 9.48
C LYS A 130 16.30 -11.39 8.75
N LEU A 131 15.36 -12.32 8.67
CA LEU A 131 14.05 -12.04 8.06
C LEU A 131 13.18 -11.14 8.95
N GLU A 132 13.30 -11.29 10.28
CA GLU A 132 12.61 -10.49 11.28
C GLU A 132 13.14 -9.07 11.43
N SER A 133 14.39 -8.79 11.06
CA SER A 133 14.88 -7.41 11.00
C SER A 133 14.15 -6.57 9.95
N GLU A 134 13.46 -7.23 9.01
CA GLU A 134 12.70 -6.63 7.90
C GLU A 134 13.50 -5.68 7.01
N GLU A 135 14.83 -5.76 7.05
CA GLU A 135 15.70 -4.96 6.22
C GLU A 135 15.72 -5.49 4.79
N ILE A 136 15.40 -4.62 3.83
CA ILE A 136 15.34 -4.96 2.41
C ILE A 136 16.16 -3.98 1.56
N LYS A 137 16.62 -4.46 0.41
CA LYS A 137 17.43 -3.69 -0.55
C LYS A 137 16.60 -3.11 -1.70
N GLU A 138 15.54 -3.82 -2.08
CA GLU A 138 14.71 -3.47 -3.22
C GLU A 138 13.27 -3.88 -2.94
N TYR A 139 12.33 -3.00 -3.24
CA TYR A 139 10.90 -3.22 -3.11
C TYR A 139 10.25 -3.05 -4.47
N LYS A 140 9.33 -3.95 -4.83
CA LYS A 140 8.57 -3.92 -6.07
C LYS A 140 7.10 -4.08 -5.76
N PHE A 141 6.28 -3.29 -6.44
CA PHE A 141 4.84 -3.44 -6.34
C PHE A 141 4.15 -3.23 -7.68
N SER A 142 2.99 -3.84 -7.80
CA SER A 142 2.07 -3.67 -8.93
C SER A 142 0.66 -3.50 -8.38
N PHE A 143 -0.19 -2.85 -9.14
CA PHE A 143 -1.58 -2.56 -8.77
C PHE A 143 -2.50 -2.71 -9.98
N GLU A 144 -3.80 -2.74 -9.73
CA GLU A 144 -4.80 -2.85 -10.80
C GLU A 144 -4.66 -1.71 -11.82
N HIS A 145 -4.70 -2.04 -13.11
CA HIS A 145 -4.60 -1.05 -14.20
C HIS A 145 -3.26 -0.30 -14.31
N ILE A 146 -2.18 -0.86 -13.75
CA ILE A 146 -0.84 -0.26 -13.84
C ILE A 146 -0.35 -0.15 -15.29
N GLU A 147 -0.72 -1.08 -16.18
CA GLU A 147 -0.36 -1.05 -17.60
C GLU A 147 -1.00 0.17 -18.29
N GLU A 148 -2.29 0.37 -18.04
CA GLU A 148 -3.07 1.51 -18.54
C GLU A 148 -2.55 2.83 -17.97
N TRP A 149 -2.14 2.85 -16.70
CA TRP A 149 -1.56 4.05 -16.10
C TRP A 149 -0.15 4.35 -16.62
N ILE A 150 0.71 3.35 -16.84
CA ILE A 150 2.06 3.57 -17.38
C ILE A 150 1.98 4.01 -18.86
N GLU A 151 1.10 3.39 -19.64
CA GLU A 151 0.85 3.70 -21.07
C GLU A 151 2.10 3.57 -21.97
N LYS A 152 3.07 2.74 -21.57
CA LYS A 152 4.27 2.39 -22.35
C LYS A 152 4.17 0.94 -22.83
N SER A 153 3.82 0.73 -24.10
CA SER A 153 3.67 -0.63 -24.66
C SER A 153 5.01 -1.37 -24.77
N LEU A 154 4.99 -2.68 -24.50
CA LEU A 154 6.11 -3.60 -24.81
C LEU A 154 6.01 -4.25 -26.19
N VAL A 155 4.94 -3.95 -26.94
CA VAL A 155 4.65 -4.58 -28.23
C VAL A 155 4.22 -3.52 -29.25
N THR A 156 4.80 -3.60 -30.44
CA THR A 156 4.38 -2.81 -31.60
C THR A 156 3.48 -3.65 -32.47
N ILE A 157 2.30 -3.12 -32.79
CA ILE A 157 1.32 -3.80 -33.64
C ILE A 157 1.45 -3.27 -35.06
N LYS A 158 1.74 -4.16 -36.01
CA LYS A 158 1.74 -3.86 -37.45
C LYS A 158 0.58 -4.58 -38.12
N TYR A 159 -0.29 -3.80 -38.75
CA TYR A 159 -1.43 -4.32 -39.51
C TYR A 159 -1.01 -4.50 -40.97
N GLY A 160 -0.94 -5.75 -41.44
CA GLY A 160 -0.79 -6.09 -42.86
C GLY A 160 -2.14 -6.49 -43.47
N GLU A 161 -2.19 -6.64 -44.80
CA GLU A 161 -3.42 -6.94 -45.54
C GLU A 161 -4.12 -8.23 -45.08
N ASN A 162 -3.36 -9.26 -44.67
CA ASN A 162 -3.90 -10.56 -44.23
C ASN A 162 -3.37 -11.05 -42.87
N GLN A 163 -2.59 -10.25 -42.15
CA GLN A 163 -2.01 -10.65 -40.87
C GLN A 163 -1.72 -9.46 -39.96
N THR A 164 -1.88 -9.66 -38.66
CA THR A 164 -1.41 -8.72 -37.63
C THR A 164 -0.12 -9.26 -37.05
N ILE A 165 0.95 -8.48 -37.16
CA ILE A 165 2.27 -8.84 -36.62
C ILE A 165 2.48 -8.07 -35.32
N PHE A 166 2.84 -8.82 -34.28
CA PHE A 166 3.22 -8.28 -32.98
C PHE A 166 4.74 -8.37 -32.83
N GLU A 167 5.41 -7.22 -32.75
CA GLU A 167 6.86 -7.14 -32.58
C GLU A 167 7.20 -6.73 -31.15
N SER A 168 8.17 -7.42 -30.53
CA SER A 168 8.65 -7.05 -29.20
C SER A 168 9.42 -5.74 -29.24
N ALA A 169 8.98 -4.76 -28.45
CA ALA A 169 9.59 -3.46 -28.26
C ALA A 169 10.30 -3.34 -26.90
N VAL A 170 10.59 -4.47 -26.22
CA VAL A 170 11.21 -4.48 -24.87
C VAL A 170 12.54 -3.70 -24.84
N ARG A 171 13.31 -3.73 -25.92
CA ARG A 171 14.60 -3.00 -26.03
C ARG A 171 14.42 -1.49 -26.14
N GLU A 172 13.23 -1.04 -26.53
CA GLU A 172 12.88 0.37 -26.70
C GLU A 172 12.26 0.96 -25.41
N TYR A 173 11.92 0.11 -24.43
CA TYR A 173 11.34 0.54 -23.17
C TYR A 173 12.31 1.43 -22.38
N GLN A 174 11.96 2.71 -22.26
CA GLN A 174 12.71 3.67 -21.44
C GLN A 174 12.06 3.81 -20.06
N PRO A 175 12.72 3.33 -18.99
CA PRO A 175 12.21 3.48 -17.63
C PRO A 175 12.31 4.95 -17.19
N THR A 176 11.23 5.46 -16.61
CA THR A 176 11.18 6.73 -15.88
C THR A 176 11.82 6.53 -14.53
N LYS A 177 12.90 7.26 -14.27
CA LYS A 177 13.67 7.21 -13.01
C LYS A 177 13.56 8.54 -12.30
N VAL A 178 13.12 8.52 -11.05
CA VAL A 178 12.86 9.73 -10.26
C VAL A 178 13.39 9.55 -8.84
N LEU A 179 13.87 10.64 -8.23
CA LEU A 179 14.18 10.68 -6.81
C LEU A 179 13.02 11.30 -6.03
N ILE A 180 12.45 10.55 -5.09
CA ILE A 180 11.52 11.07 -4.07
C ILE A 180 12.36 11.65 -2.95
N LYS A 181 12.57 12.97 -2.97
CA LYS A 181 13.54 13.67 -2.13
C LYS A 181 13.24 13.55 -0.63
N SER A 182 11.97 13.66 -0.25
CA SER A 182 11.53 13.58 1.15
C SER A 182 11.79 12.22 1.78
N LEU A 183 11.77 11.14 0.98
CA LEU A 183 12.02 9.78 1.46
C LEU A 183 13.45 9.31 1.21
N GLY A 184 14.19 9.96 0.30
CA GLY A 184 15.49 9.47 -0.15
C GLY A 184 15.39 8.13 -0.89
N MET A 185 14.36 7.97 -1.71
CA MET A 185 14.08 6.73 -2.46
C MET A 185 14.03 6.99 -3.96
N HIS A 186 14.59 6.09 -4.76
CA HIS A 186 14.43 6.07 -6.20
C HIS A 186 13.18 5.33 -6.60
N PHE A 187 12.40 5.94 -7.47
CA PHE A 187 11.30 5.35 -8.22
C PHE A 187 11.79 4.94 -9.61
N GLU A 188 11.43 3.75 -10.05
CA GLU A 188 11.68 3.26 -11.40
C GLU A 188 10.48 2.41 -11.86
N ASP A 189 9.84 2.77 -12.98
CA ASP A 189 8.89 1.86 -13.63
C ASP A 189 9.63 0.84 -14.48
N ALA A 190 9.13 -0.39 -14.48
CA ALA A 190 9.71 -1.49 -15.23
C ALA A 190 8.62 -2.45 -15.70
N ALA A 191 8.93 -3.18 -16.76
CA ALA A 191 7.98 -4.07 -17.39
C ALA A 191 8.70 -5.30 -17.96
N ILE A 192 8.03 -6.45 -17.95
CA ILE A 192 8.54 -7.73 -18.44
C ILE A 192 7.54 -8.29 -19.46
N LEU A 193 8.04 -8.66 -20.63
CA LEU A 193 7.24 -9.38 -21.63
C LEU A 193 7.50 -10.88 -21.50
N HIS A 194 6.45 -11.63 -21.19
CA HIS A 194 6.44 -13.08 -21.23
C HIS A 194 5.88 -13.53 -22.58
N SER A 195 6.64 -14.33 -23.32
CA SER A 195 6.20 -14.92 -24.58
C SER A 195 6.27 -16.44 -24.52
N SER A 196 5.26 -17.09 -25.08
CA SER A 196 5.18 -18.55 -25.19
C SER A 196 4.96 -18.92 -26.65
N PHE A 197 5.96 -19.55 -27.25
CA PHE A 197 5.87 -20.05 -28.62
C PHE A 197 4.91 -21.24 -28.76
N THR A 198 4.70 -22.01 -27.69
CA THR A 198 3.84 -23.19 -27.70
C THR A 198 2.36 -22.83 -27.68
N THR A 199 1.98 -21.81 -26.91
CA THR A 199 0.59 -21.32 -26.79
C THR A 199 0.31 -20.12 -27.69
N THR A 200 1.31 -19.66 -28.45
CA THR A 200 1.22 -18.48 -29.34
C THR A 200 0.64 -17.26 -28.63
N SER A 201 1.03 -17.06 -27.37
CA SER A 201 0.50 -16.02 -26.50
C SER A 201 1.63 -15.23 -25.87
N PHE A 202 1.36 -13.98 -25.56
CA PHE A 202 2.24 -13.14 -24.75
C PHE A 202 1.45 -12.45 -23.64
N THR A 203 2.13 -12.12 -22.56
CA THR A 203 1.60 -11.33 -21.44
C THR A 203 2.65 -10.32 -21.00
N SER A 204 2.22 -9.16 -20.57
CA SER A 204 3.09 -8.10 -20.06
C SER A 204 2.87 -7.90 -18.57
N ASP A 205 3.93 -7.89 -17.79
CA ASP A 205 3.88 -7.62 -16.36
C ASP A 205 4.55 -6.28 -16.08
N TYR A 206 3.79 -5.34 -15.52
CA TYR A 206 4.28 -4.01 -15.15
C TYR A 206 4.39 -3.86 -13.63
N PHE A 207 5.43 -3.18 -13.18
CA PHE A 207 5.66 -2.92 -11.75
C PHE A 207 6.48 -1.66 -11.54
N ILE A 208 6.36 -1.10 -10.35
CA ILE A 208 7.20 -0.02 -9.85
C ILE A 208 8.22 -0.61 -8.90
N LYS A 209 9.46 -0.15 -9.03
CA LYS A 209 10.58 -0.49 -8.17
C LYS A 209 10.95 0.72 -7.32
N LEU A 210 11.08 0.48 -6.01
CA LEU A 210 11.62 1.42 -5.04
C LEU A 210 12.95 0.90 -4.49
N THR A 211 13.96 1.76 -4.46
CA THR A 211 15.28 1.47 -3.86
C THR A 211 15.79 2.66 -3.07
N SER A 212 16.61 2.44 -2.05
CA SER A 212 17.23 3.54 -1.31
C SER A 212 18.21 4.33 -2.20
N ALA A 213 18.23 5.66 -2.05
CA ALA A 213 19.11 6.54 -2.82
C ALA A 213 20.59 6.38 -2.42
N ASP A 214 20.86 6.03 -1.17
CA ASP A 214 22.21 5.77 -0.64
C ASP A 214 22.65 4.30 -0.83
N LEU A 215 21.83 3.47 -1.50
CA LEU A 215 22.03 2.03 -1.70
C LEU A 215 22.09 1.19 -0.40
N ASN A 216 21.74 1.76 0.75
CA ASN A 216 21.65 1.05 2.02
C ASN A 216 20.37 0.21 2.11
N THR A 217 20.37 -0.76 3.03
CA THR A 217 19.14 -1.45 3.42
C THR A 217 18.22 -0.48 4.16
N ARG A 218 16.91 -0.67 3.98
CA ARG A 218 15.88 0.05 4.73
C ARG A 218 14.80 -0.93 5.18
N TYR A 219 14.04 -0.53 6.18
CA TYR A 219 12.94 -1.35 6.67
C TYR A 219 11.83 -1.49 5.63
N PHE A 220 11.26 -2.70 5.54
CA PHE A 220 10.14 -3.01 4.66
C PHE A 220 8.98 -2.03 4.82
N ASP A 221 8.64 -1.65 6.05
CA ASP A 221 7.50 -0.76 6.32
C ASP A 221 7.68 0.62 5.68
N GLU A 222 8.89 1.18 5.62
CA GLU A 222 9.13 2.46 4.94
C GLU A 222 8.73 2.40 3.47
N PHE A 223 9.13 1.32 2.77
CA PHE A 223 8.75 1.12 1.37
C PHE A 223 7.26 0.83 1.21
N TYR A 224 6.67 0.08 2.13
CA TYR A 224 5.25 -0.24 2.12
C TYR A 224 4.37 1.00 2.34
N GLN A 225 4.74 1.89 3.26
CA GLN A 225 4.06 3.18 3.44
C GLN A 225 4.21 4.07 2.19
N ALA A 226 5.42 4.10 1.60
CA ALA A 226 5.66 4.84 0.37
C ALA A 226 4.81 4.32 -0.81
N SER A 227 4.67 3.00 -0.95
CA SER A 227 3.85 2.41 -2.00
C SER A 227 2.36 2.65 -1.79
N HIS A 228 1.86 2.69 -0.55
CA HIS A 228 0.49 3.10 -0.25
C HIS A 228 0.24 4.57 -0.59
N LYS A 229 1.11 5.48 -0.15
CA LYS A 229 1.02 6.91 -0.52
C LYS A 229 1.07 7.11 -2.03
N PHE A 230 1.87 6.32 -2.73
CA PHE A 230 1.91 6.35 -4.19
C PHE A 230 0.60 5.85 -4.80
N LYS A 231 0.07 4.73 -4.32
CA LYS A 231 -1.22 4.19 -4.78
C LYS A 231 -2.35 5.20 -4.57
N GLU A 232 -2.42 5.84 -3.40
CA GLU A 232 -3.39 6.91 -3.09
C GLU A 232 -3.28 8.09 -4.07
N PHE A 233 -2.07 8.48 -4.45
CA PHE A 233 -1.85 9.49 -5.47
C PHE A 233 -2.48 9.08 -6.81
N ILE A 234 -2.30 7.82 -7.24
CA ILE A 234 -2.92 7.34 -8.48
C ILE A 234 -4.44 7.24 -8.34
N GLU A 235 -4.96 6.81 -7.19
CA GLU A 235 -6.41 6.81 -6.91
C GLU A 235 -7.02 8.20 -7.03
N ILE A 236 -6.33 9.24 -6.56
CA ILE A 236 -6.78 10.64 -6.67
C ILE A 236 -6.75 11.11 -8.12
N LEU A 237 -5.68 10.80 -8.87
CA LEU A 237 -5.56 11.20 -10.26
C LEU A 237 -6.58 10.51 -11.17
N SER A 238 -6.85 9.23 -10.92
CA SER A 238 -7.73 8.40 -11.74
C SER A 238 -9.18 8.37 -11.26
N ASN A 239 -9.43 8.73 -9.99
CA ASN A 239 -10.72 8.55 -9.31
C ASN A 239 -11.26 7.11 -9.39
N ILE A 240 -10.34 6.13 -9.35
CA ILE A 240 -10.62 4.69 -9.39
C ILE A 240 -10.01 4.06 -8.14
N PRO A 241 -10.76 3.22 -7.39
CA PRO A 241 -10.19 2.47 -6.28
C PRO A 241 -9.18 1.45 -6.80
N LEU A 242 -7.98 1.41 -6.21
CA LEU A 242 -6.91 0.53 -6.64
C LEU A 242 -6.55 -0.47 -5.53
N SER A 243 -6.26 -1.70 -5.94
CA SER A 243 -5.71 -2.73 -5.06
C SER A 243 -4.34 -3.15 -5.57
N PHE A 244 -3.44 -3.52 -4.65
CA PHE A 244 -2.19 -4.16 -5.05
C PHE A 244 -2.48 -5.52 -5.68
N THR A 245 -1.74 -5.84 -6.74
CA THR A 245 -1.78 -7.14 -7.42
C THR A 245 -0.56 -8.00 -7.04
N ASN A 246 0.56 -7.34 -6.74
CA ASN A 246 1.78 -8.01 -6.30
C ASN A 246 2.63 -7.06 -5.45
N ILE A 247 3.22 -7.57 -4.38
CA ILE A 247 4.26 -6.90 -3.60
C ILE A 247 5.40 -7.89 -3.40
N GLU A 248 6.56 -7.57 -3.98
CA GLU A 248 7.79 -8.36 -3.89
C GLU A 248 8.92 -7.53 -3.31
N PHE A 249 9.86 -8.16 -2.65
CA PHE A 249 11.03 -7.48 -2.13
C PHE A 249 12.27 -8.39 -2.14
N LEU A 250 13.43 -7.77 -2.13
CA LEU A 250 14.73 -8.43 -2.13
C LEU A 250 15.45 -8.11 -0.82
N VAL A 251 15.71 -9.15 -0.02
CA VAL A 251 16.45 -9.03 1.24
C VAL A 251 17.95 -9.13 0.95
N LEU A 252 18.34 -10.16 0.18
CA LEU A 252 19.74 -10.48 -0.06
C LEU A 252 19.97 -10.94 -1.48
N TYR A 253 21.09 -10.50 -2.06
CA TYR A 253 21.59 -10.97 -3.34
C TYR A 253 23.12 -11.05 -3.32
N LYS A 254 23.67 -11.86 -4.22
CA LYS A 254 25.10 -11.99 -4.51
C LYS A 254 25.35 -11.53 -5.94
N MET A 255 26.47 -10.87 -6.18
CA MET A 255 26.90 -10.54 -7.54
C MET A 255 27.62 -11.75 -8.14
N ILE A 256 27.20 -12.17 -9.34
CA ILE A 256 27.89 -13.17 -10.16
C ILE A 256 28.20 -12.50 -11.49
N GLY A 257 29.44 -12.02 -11.65
CA GLY A 257 29.78 -11.05 -12.68
C GLY A 257 28.92 -9.79 -12.55
N ASP A 258 28.32 -9.35 -13.66
CA ASP A 258 27.45 -8.17 -13.70
C ASP A 258 25.99 -8.48 -13.33
N LYS A 259 25.66 -9.72 -12.96
CA LYS A 259 24.28 -10.14 -12.66
C LYS A 259 24.07 -10.32 -11.16
N ARG A 260 22.93 -9.79 -10.68
CA ARG A 260 22.44 -9.99 -9.31
C ARG A 260 21.74 -11.35 -9.23
N LEU A 261 22.35 -12.30 -8.52
CA LEU A 261 21.70 -13.53 -8.11
C LEU A 261 20.95 -13.28 -6.79
N PRO A 262 19.61 -13.29 -6.78
CA PRO A 262 18.84 -13.13 -5.55
C PRO A 262 18.97 -14.37 -4.67
N LEU A 263 19.42 -14.18 -3.43
CA LEU A 263 19.54 -15.24 -2.44
C LEU A 263 18.28 -15.36 -1.58
N ILE A 264 17.66 -14.22 -1.25
CA ILE A 264 16.43 -14.17 -0.45
C ILE A 264 15.47 -13.17 -1.09
N LYS A 265 14.34 -13.68 -1.59
CA LYS A 265 13.22 -12.88 -2.09
C LYS A 265 12.02 -13.07 -1.19
N GLY A 266 11.27 -12.01 -0.98
CA GLY A 266 10.03 -12.05 -0.24
C GLY A 266 8.83 -11.59 -1.07
N LYS A 267 7.65 -12.08 -0.68
CA LYS A 267 6.35 -11.54 -1.06
C LYS A 267 5.58 -11.21 0.20
N PHE A 268 4.86 -10.10 0.19
CA PHE A 268 4.02 -9.68 1.30
C PHE A 268 2.56 -9.81 0.92
N PHE A 269 1.70 -10.24 1.84
CA PHE A 269 0.26 -10.37 1.64
C PHE A 269 -0.49 -9.82 2.84
N ALA A 270 -1.52 -9.01 2.59
CA ALA A 270 -2.46 -8.54 3.59
C ALA A 270 -3.88 -8.61 3.06
N GLN A 271 -4.84 -8.51 3.97
CA GLN A 271 -6.25 -8.38 3.60
C GLN A 271 -6.48 -7.04 2.90
N HIS A 272 -7.34 -7.04 1.89
CA HIS A 272 -7.74 -5.84 1.16
C HIS A 272 -9.19 -5.95 0.65
N SER A 273 -9.89 -4.81 0.66
CA SER A 273 -11.26 -4.73 0.15
C SER A 273 -11.24 -4.49 -1.36
N ARG A 274 -11.26 -5.57 -2.14
CA ARG A 274 -11.26 -5.49 -3.60
C ARG A 274 -12.62 -5.04 -4.11
N LYS A 275 -12.78 -3.73 -4.43
CA LYS A 275 -13.83 -3.24 -5.33
C LYS A 275 -13.22 -2.97 -6.68
N SER A 276 -13.16 -3.98 -7.54
CA SER A 276 -12.67 -3.78 -8.90
C SER A 276 -13.64 -2.89 -9.68
N LYS A 277 -13.17 -1.72 -10.10
CA LYS A 277 -13.83 -0.90 -11.12
C LYS A 277 -13.05 -1.02 -12.42
N LYS A 278 -13.76 -1.05 -13.54
CA LYS A 278 -13.11 -1.02 -14.87
C LYS A 278 -12.36 0.29 -15.03
N TRP A 279 -11.14 0.23 -15.57
CA TRP A 279 -10.46 1.42 -16.05
C TRP A 279 -11.31 2.05 -17.15
N LYS A 280 -11.62 3.35 -17.02
CA LYS A 280 -12.41 4.07 -18.01
C LYS A 280 -11.47 4.61 -19.08
N SER A 281 -10.95 3.73 -19.94
CA SER A 281 -10.14 4.14 -21.08
C SER A 281 -10.87 5.23 -21.89
N ASN A 282 -10.21 6.38 -22.05
CA ASN A 282 -10.71 7.59 -22.74
C ASN A 282 -11.62 8.49 -21.90
N SER A 283 -11.60 8.39 -20.57
CA SER A 283 -12.16 9.44 -19.74
C SER A 283 -11.28 10.70 -19.82
N GLN A 284 -11.88 11.90 -19.78
CA GLN A 284 -11.13 13.17 -19.77
C GLN A 284 -10.20 13.34 -18.54
N GLN A 285 -10.18 12.37 -17.62
CA GLN A 285 -9.42 12.38 -16.36
C GLN A 285 -8.23 11.40 -16.36
N ASP A 286 -7.95 10.68 -17.46
CA ASP A 286 -6.88 9.68 -17.51
C ASP A 286 -5.48 10.32 -17.61
N ILE A 287 -4.86 10.56 -16.44
CA ILE A 287 -3.46 11.01 -16.29
C ILE A 287 -2.55 9.78 -16.23
N SER A 288 -1.81 9.51 -17.29
CA SER A 288 -0.83 8.42 -17.38
C SER A 288 0.60 8.91 -17.12
N LEU A 289 1.49 8.00 -16.72
CA LEU A 289 2.91 8.27 -16.55
C LEU A 289 3.54 8.80 -17.84
N ARG A 290 3.20 8.18 -18.98
CA ARG A 290 3.70 8.61 -20.28
C ARG A 290 3.31 10.04 -20.62
N LYS A 291 2.09 10.49 -20.28
CA LYS A 291 1.62 11.87 -20.55
C LYS A 291 2.20 12.90 -19.60
N LEU A 292 2.61 12.49 -18.38
CA LEU A 292 3.22 13.39 -17.41
C LEU A 292 4.65 13.79 -17.79
N GLU A 293 5.35 12.94 -18.54
CA GLU A 293 6.72 13.17 -19.05
C GLU A 293 7.62 13.77 -17.96
N ASP A 294 8.29 14.89 -18.25
CA ASP A 294 9.25 15.56 -17.37
C ASP A 294 8.60 16.19 -16.12
N ASN A 295 7.28 16.41 -16.13
CA ASN A 295 6.58 16.98 -14.97
C ASN A 295 6.33 15.96 -13.86
N PHE A 296 6.46 14.65 -14.15
CA PHE A 296 6.17 13.60 -13.18
C PHE A 296 7.00 13.73 -11.90
N GLU A 297 8.31 14.00 -12.02
CA GLU A 297 9.19 14.14 -10.85
C GLU A 297 8.75 15.29 -9.93
N LEU A 298 8.40 16.44 -10.52
CA LEU A 298 7.96 17.61 -9.77
C LEU A 298 6.64 17.33 -9.06
N ILE A 299 5.65 16.76 -9.75
CA ILE A 299 4.33 16.44 -9.19
C ILE A 299 4.47 15.40 -8.07
N LEU A 300 5.26 14.35 -8.30
CA LEU A 300 5.47 13.28 -7.32
C LEU A 300 6.12 13.83 -6.04
N ASN A 301 7.17 14.65 -6.16
CA ASN A 301 7.80 15.27 -5.00
C ASN A 301 6.85 16.23 -4.27
N HIS A 302 6.03 17.01 -5.01
CA HIS A 302 5.02 17.86 -4.39
C HIS A 302 3.96 17.05 -3.61
N TRP A 303 3.52 15.91 -4.15
CA TRP A 303 2.62 14.99 -3.46
C TRP A 303 3.23 14.51 -2.15
N PHE A 304 4.44 13.92 -2.20
CA PHE A 304 5.07 13.38 -1.00
C PHE A 304 5.34 14.45 0.06
N ASN A 305 5.77 15.65 -0.34
CA ASN A 305 6.02 16.78 0.57
C ASN A 305 4.74 17.27 1.28
N LYS A 306 3.58 17.14 0.64
CA LYS A 306 2.28 17.57 1.20
C LYS A 306 1.43 16.43 1.75
N SER A 307 1.90 15.19 1.63
CA SER A 307 1.12 13.99 1.94
C SER A 307 0.61 13.96 3.39
N GLU A 308 1.41 14.45 4.34
CA GLU A 308 1.02 14.52 5.75
C GLU A 308 -0.07 15.57 6.00
N GLU A 309 0.08 16.78 5.44
CA GLU A 309 -0.93 17.84 5.56
C GLU A 309 -2.26 17.49 4.87
N LEU A 310 -2.19 16.62 3.85
CA LEU A 310 -3.35 16.11 3.10
C LEU A 310 -3.92 14.81 3.68
N GLU A 311 -3.24 14.16 4.63
CA GLU A 311 -3.54 12.79 5.07
C GLU A 311 -5.01 12.61 5.45
N PHE A 312 -5.58 13.55 6.20
CA PHE A 312 -6.99 13.50 6.58
C PHE A 312 -7.91 13.48 5.36
N ILE A 313 -7.68 14.38 4.40
CA ILE A 313 -8.48 14.52 3.18
C ILE A 313 -8.36 13.26 2.33
N VAL A 314 -7.14 12.74 2.18
CA VAL A 314 -6.83 11.55 1.38
C VAL A 314 -7.48 10.32 1.98
N ARG A 315 -7.39 10.13 3.30
CA ARG A 315 -8.04 9.01 3.99
C ARG A 315 -9.56 9.02 3.81
N GLN A 316 -10.21 10.19 3.95
CA GLN A 316 -11.66 10.29 3.70
C GLN A 316 -11.99 10.05 2.23
N PHE A 317 -11.22 10.62 1.30
CA PHE A 317 -11.40 10.39 -0.12
C PHE A 317 -11.29 8.91 -0.49
N SER A 318 -10.24 8.23 -0.05
CA SER A 318 -10.04 6.80 -0.30
C SER A 318 -11.15 5.96 0.34
N LYS A 319 -11.55 6.26 1.58
CA LYS A 319 -12.70 5.63 2.23
C LYS A 319 -13.98 5.79 1.39
N ASN A 320 -14.25 6.97 0.85
CA ASN A 320 -15.43 7.22 0.02
C ASN A 320 -15.34 6.53 -1.34
N LEU A 321 -14.12 6.41 -1.89
CA LEU A 321 -13.85 5.77 -3.16
C LEU A 321 -14.03 4.24 -3.10
N HIS A 322 -13.59 3.63 -1.98
CA HIS A 322 -13.67 2.20 -1.70
C HIS A 322 -14.97 1.76 -1.01
N GLY A 323 -15.67 2.67 -0.31
CA GLY A 323 -16.88 2.39 0.45
C GLY A 323 -18.18 2.53 -0.35
N ASP A 324 -19.26 1.89 0.12
CA ASP A 324 -20.64 2.23 -0.31
C ASP A 324 -21.26 3.06 0.81
N LEU A 325 -20.92 4.34 0.84
CA LEU A 325 -21.39 5.25 1.89
C LEU A 325 -22.71 5.91 1.48
N TYR A 326 -23.52 6.23 2.49
CA TYR A 326 -24.69 7.06 2.29
C TYR A 326 -24.29 8.46 1.79
N LEU A 327 -25.16 9.12 1.04
CA LEU A 327 -24.89 10.44 0.45
C LEU A 327 -24.61 11.48 1.54
N GLU A 328 -25.27 11.35 2.68
CA GLU A 328 -25.09 12.18 3.86
C GLU A 328 -23.67 12.09 4.41
N ASP A 329 -23.11 10.88 4.50
CA ASP A 329 -21.74 10.65 4.97
C ASP A 329 -20.73 11.28 3.99
N GLN A 330 -20.95 11.11 2.69
CA GLN A 330 -20.10 11.70 1.65
C GLN A 330 -20.12 13.24 1.71
N LEU A 331 -21.28 13.84 1.93
CA LEU A 331 -21.42 15.30 2.07
C LEU A 331 -20.70 15.82 3.32
N VAL A 332 -20.87 15.15 4.46
CA VAL A 332 -20.21 15.52 5.72
C VAL A 332 -18.68 15.44 5.57
N ASP A 333 -18.19 14.37 4.96
CA ASP A 333 -16.76 14.19 4.71
C ASP A 333 -16.23 15.24 3.72
N ALA A 334 -16.99 15.62 2.69
CA ALA A 334 -16.63 16.70 1.78
C ALA A 334 -16.52 18.07 2.49
N ILE A 335 -17.47 18.41 3.38
CA ILE A 335 -17.43 19.65 4.16
C ILE A 335 -16.21 19.68 5.07
N ARG A 336 -15.92 18.57 5.77
CA ARG A 336 -14.73 18.44 6.63
C ARG A 336 -13.44 18.56 5.82
N ASN A 337 -13.38 17.95 4.65
CA ASN A 337 -12.22 18.03 3.77
C ASN A 337 -11.96 19.47 3.31
N LEU A 338 -13.01 20.22 2.96
CA LEU A 338 -12.90 21.64 2.62
C LEU A 338 -12.40 22.48 3.80
N GLU A 339 -12.91 22.21 5.00
CA GLU A 339 -12.47 22.89 6.22
C GLU A 339 -10.98 22.65 6.50
N VAL A 340 -10.55 21.39 6.50
CA VAL A 340 -9.15 21.01 6.72
C VAL A 340 -8.24 21.62 5.65
N TYR A 341 -8.63 21.53 4.37
CA TYR A 341 -7.87 22.16 3.29
C TYR A 341 -7.73 23.67 3.50
N SER A 342 -8.83 24.32 3.91
CA SER A 342 -8.82 25.76 4.15
C SER A 342 -7.91 26.14 5.32
N ARG A 343 -7.87 25.37 6.41
CA ARG A 343 -6.99 25.64 7.55
C ARG A 343 -5.52 25.42 7.23
N ASN A 344 -5.21 24.35 6.49
CA ASN A 344 -3.83 23.94 6.23
C ASN A 344 -3.19 24.74 5.08
N PHE A 345 -3.98 25.10 4.06
CA PHE A 345 -3.42 25.67 2.81
C PHE A 345 -3.94 27.06 2.46
N LYS A 346 -5.02 27.54 3.10
CA LYS A 346 -5.43 28.95 2.96
C LYS A 346 -4.95 29.72 4.17
N ASN A 347 -3.98 30.59 3.94
CA ASN A 347 -3.78 31.75 4.79
C ASN A 347 -4.99 32.67 4.61
N PHE A 348 -6.07 32.43 5.36
CA PHE A 348 -7.09 33.43 5.53
C PHE A 348 -6.41 34.61 6.24
N LYS A 349 -5.94 35.58 5.45
CA LYS A 349 -5.81 36.94 5.94
C LYS A 349 -7.24 37.37 6.26
N ILE A 350 -7.71 37.08 7.47
CA ILE A 350 -8.84 37.79 8.04
C ILE A 350 -8.45 39.26 7.86
N PRO A 351 -9.16 40.05 7.04
CA PRO A 351 -8.77 41.43 6.84
C PRO A 351 -8.81 42.10 8.21
N GLN A 352 -7.64 42.36 8.80
CA GLN A 352 -7.54 43.03 10.10
C GLN A 352 -8.07 44.47 10.00
N CYS A 353 -8.20 44.98 8.79
CA CYS A 353 -8.67 46.32 8.46
C CYS A 353 -9.73 46.28 7.36
N LEU A 354 -10.79 47.06 7.55
CA LEU A 354 -11.78 47.40 6.52
C LEU A 354 -11.05 48.00 5.30
N SER A 355 -11.46 47.64 4.10
CA SER A 355 -11.05 48.30 2.85
C SER A 355 -11.49 49.78 2.86
N ASP A 356 -10.90 50.61 1.99
CA ASP A 356 -11.25 52.04 1.94
C ASP A 356 -12.71 52.31 1.55
N VAL A 357 -13.31 51.40 0.77
CA VAL A 357 -14.74 51.41 0.44
C VAL A 357 -15.59 51.12 1.67
N GLU A 358 -15.22 50.11 2.45
CA GLU A 358 -15.93 49.75 3.68
C GLU A 358 -15.76 50.81 4.78
N LYS A 359 -14.59 51.45 4.86
CA LYS A 359 -14.37 52.61 5.76
C LYS A 359 -15.29 53.78 5.39
N LYS A 360 -15.42 54.10 4.10
CA LYS A 360 -16.32 55.16 3.61
C LYS A 360 -17.78 54.81 3.91
N ALA A 361 -18.23 53.60 3.60
CA ALA A 361 -19.58 53.14 3.89
C ALA A 361 -19.89 53.17 5.41
N ARG A 362 -18.92 52.77 6.24
CA ARG A 362 -19.01 52.85 7.70
C ARG A 362 -19.14 54.29 8.17
N GLN A 363 -18.38 55.22 7.60
CA GLN A 363 -18.48 56.64 7.93
C GLN A 363 -19.86 57.19 7.55
N SER A 364 -20.38 56.86 6.37
CA SER A 364 -21.74 57.25 5.95
C SER A 364 -22.82 56.69 6.88
N LEU A 365 -22.65 55.46 7.39
CA LEU A 365 -23.55 54.88 8.39
C LEU A 365 -23.46 55.59 9.75
N PHE A 366 -22.26 55.96 10.19
CA PHE A 366 -22.09 56.77 11.40
C PHE A 366 -22.74 58.14 11.24
N ASP A 367 -22.52 58.80 10.10
CA ASP A 367 -23.09 60.11 9.82
C ASP A 367 -24.62 60.02 9.80
N PHE A 368 -25.20 59.01 9.15
CA PHE A 368 -26.64 58.75 9.16
C PHE A 368 -27.22 58.53 10.57
N ILE A 369 -26.54 57.72 11.40
CA ILE A 369 -26.93 57.51 12.80
C ILE A 369 -26.89 58.83 13.59
N ASN A 370 -25.92 59.70 13.27
CA ASN A 370 -25.71 60.96 13.98
C ASN A 370 -26.69 62.05 13.58
N THR A 371 -27.18 62.05 12.33
CA THR A 371 -28.13 63.05 11.83
C THR A 371 -29.59 62.61 11.99
N HIS A 372 -29.89 61.31 11.84
CA HIS A 372 -31.28 60.84 11.69
C HIS A 372 -31.84 60.03 12.87
N LEU A 373 -31.02 59.64 13.85
CA LEU A 373 -31.52 58.91 15.03
C LEU A 373 -31.54 59.80 16.28
N LEU A 374 -32.47 59.49 17.19
CA LEU A 374 -32.56 60.11 18.52
C LEU A 374 -31.34 59.76 19.37
N GLU A 375 -30.87 60.75 20.12
CA GLU A 375 -29.60 60.71 20.85
C GLU A 375 -29.47 59.52 21.81
N GLU A 376 -30.58 59.15 22.45
CA GLU A 376 -30.68 58.01 23.36
C GLU A 376 -30.37 56.66 22.69
N VAL A 377 -30.66 56.52 21.39
CA VAL A 377 -30.51 55.26 20.64
C VAL A 377 -29.20 55.20 19.85
N ARG A 378 -28.57 56.37 19.57
CA ARG A 378 -27.30 56.47 18.82
C ARG A 378 -26.21 55.60 19.42
N ARG A 379 -26.06 55.60 20.75
CA ARG A 379 -25.02 54.83 21.46
C ARG A 379 -25.13 53.32 21.20
N LYS A 380 -26.36 52.80 21.16
CA LYS A 380 -26.63 51.37 20.92
C LYS A 380 -26.24 50.95 19.49
N PHE A 381 -26.56 51.77 18.49
CA PHE A 381 -26.22 51.49 17.10
C PHE A 381 -24.74 51.71 16.78
N ARG A 382 -24.12 52.77 17.32
CA ARG A 382 -22.68 53.01 17.17
C ARG A 382 -21.84 51.86 17.73
N ASN A 383 -22.21 51.30 18.88
CA ASN A 383 -21.48 50.19 19.49
C ASN A 383 -21.60 48.88 18.70
N LYS A 384 -22.68 48.67 17.93
CA LYS A 384 -22.81 47.50 17.04
C LYS A 384 -21.95 47.58 15.77
N LEU A 385 -21.54 48.79 15.38
CA LEU A 385 -20.67 49.03 14.21
C LEU A 385 -19.18 49.08 14.58
N LYS A 386 -18.84 48.96 15.87
CA LYS A 386 -17.46 48.76 16.33
C LYS A 386 -17.12 47.28 16.20
N PHE A 387 -16.36 46.92 15.17
CA PHE A 387 -15.71 45.62 15.12
C PHE A 387 -14.54 45.63 16.10
N ASN A 388 -14.56 44.74 17.09
CA ASN A 388 -13.33 44.40 17.82
C ASN A 388 -12.44 43.63 16.85
N GLN A 389 -11.16 44.02 16.76
CA GLN A 389 -10.16 43.18 16.13
C GLN A 389 -10.24 41.80 16.79
N LYS A 390 -10.58 40.77 16.02
CA LYS A 390 -10.33 39.40 16.46
C LYS A 390 -8.83 39.18 16.27
N GLU A 391 -8.10 39.16 17.38
CA GLU A 391 -6.74 38.65 17.40
C GLU A 391 -6.74 37.16 17.00
N PRO A 392 -5.66 36.68 16.35
CA PRO A 392 -5.58 35.33 15.81
C PRO A 392 -5.77 34.22 16.84
#